data_AF-A0A3C0ISP0-F1
#
_entry.id   AF-A0A3C0ISP0-F1
#
_cell.length_a   1.000
_cell.length_b   1.000
_cell.length_c   1.000
_cell.angle_alpha   90.00
_cell.angle_beta   90.00
_cell.angle_gamma   90.00
#
_symmetry.space_group_name_H-M   'P 1'
#
loop_
_entity.id
_entity.type
_entity.pdbx_description
1 polymer ?
#
loop_
_entity_poly.entity_id
_entity_poly.type
_entity_poly.pdbx_seq_one_letter_code
_entity_poly.pdbx_strand_id
1 'polypeptide(L)' 'LAIGVVLLNLFGYNLNQLSIVGLVVALGLLVDDSIVVVENIERWLREGHSRMEATLKATQQIGMAV' A
#
# COMPACT_ATOMS: atom_id res chain seq x y z
N LEU A 1 4.65 8.93 -2.73
CA LEU A 1 4.17 10.33 -2.85
C LEU A 1 5.26 11.32 -3.27
N ALA A 2 6.40 11.43 -2.56
CA ALA A 2 7.49 12.32 -2.95
C ALA A 2 7.96 12.12 -4.41
N ILE A 3 8.08 10.86 -4.84
CA ILE A 3 8.38 10.49 -6.23
C ILE A 3 7.34 11.07 -7.20
N GLY A 4 6.04 10.99 -6.88
CA GLY A 4 4.98 11.54 -7.72
C GLY A 4 5.01 13.06 -7.83
N VAL A 5 5.33 13.76 -6.74
CA VAL A 5 5.50 15.24 -6.76
C VAL A 5 6.73 15.65 -7.58
N VAL A 6 7.83 14.91 -7.45
CA VAL A 6 9.03 15.13 -8.27
C VAL A 6 8.72 14.91 -9.76
N LEU A 7 7.97 13.86 -10.10
CA LEU A 7 7.54 13.62 -11.48
C LEU A 7 6.66 14.76 -12.00
N LEU A 8 5.66 15.22 -11.24
CA LEU A 8 4.84 16.37 -11.65
C LEU A 8 5.70 17.61 -11.94
N ASN A 9 6.70 17.88 -11.10
CA ASN A 9 7.63 18.98 -11.31
C ASN A 9 8.50 18.79 -12.58
N LEU A 10 9.00 17.57 -12.81
CA LEU A 10 9.79 17.23 -14.01
C LEU A 10 8.99 17.37 -15.30
N PHE A 11 7.70 17.03 -15.28
CA PHE A 11 6.79 17.21 -16.43
C PHE A 11 6.24 18.66 -16.54
N GLY A 12 6.65 19.58 -15.67
CA GLY A 12 6.23 20.98 -15.70
C GLY A 12 4.80 21.23 -15.23
N TYR A 13 4.18 20.27 -14.54
CA TYR A 13 2.85 20.41 -13.96
C TYR A 13 2.93 21.04 -12.57
N ASN A 14 2.11 22.07 -12.35
CA ASN A 14 1.96 22.69 -11.04
C ASN A 14 1.04 21.85 -10.14
N LEU A 15 1.33 21.85 -8.83
CA LEU A 15 0.40 21.34 -7.82
C LEU A 15 -0.83 22.23 -7.78
N ASN A 16 -1.95 21.70 -8.27
CA ASN A 16 -3.25 22.35 -8.22
C ASN A 16 -4.27 21.47 -7.48
N GLN A 17 -5.48 21.99 -7.31
CA GLN A 17 -6.50 21.30 -6.55
C GLN A 17 -6.88 19.93 -7.15
N LEU A 18 -6.85 19.77 -8.47
CA LEU A 18 -7.09 18.48 -9.13
C LEU A 18 -5.94 17.49 -8.83
N SER A 19 -4.69 17.93 -8.90
CA SER A 19 -3.52 17.12 -8.57
C SER A 19 -3.54 16.66 -7.11
N ILE A 20 -3.96 17.53 -6.19
CA ILE A 20 -4.09 17.20 -4.76
C ILE A 20 -5.16 16.13 -4.55
N VAL A 21 -6.33 16.26 -5.18
CA VAL A 21 -7.38 15.23 -5.11
C VAL A 21 -6.86 13.89 -5.63
N GLY A 22 -6.16 13.89 -6.77
CA GLY A 22 -5.52 12.67 -7.30
C GLY A 22 -4.50 12.06 -6.34
N LEU A 23 -3.70 12.89 -5.67
CA LEU A 23 -2.72 12.44 -4.68
C LEU A 23 -3.39 11.80 -3.45
N VAL A 24 -4.52 12.34 -3.00
CA VAL A 24 -5.30 11.79 -1.88
C VAL A 24 -5.92 10.44 -2.26
N VAL A 25 -6.49 10.31 -3.47
CA VAL A 25 -7.02 9.04 -3.97
C VAL A 25 -5.92 7.99 -4.08
N ALA A 26 -4.77 8.35 -4.66
CA ALA A 26 -3.63 7.45 -4.76
C ALA A 26 -3.10 7.00 -3.39
N LEU A 27 -3.08 7.90 -2.40
CA LEU A 27 -2.76 7.54 -1.01
C LEU A 27 -3.79 6.53 -0.46
N GLY A 28 -5.08 6.78 -0.66
CA GLY A 28 -6.14 5.89 -0.19
C GLY A 28 -5.99 4.46 -0.71
N LEU A 29 -5.76 4.33 -2.03
CA LEU A 29 -5.51 3.02 -2.66
C LEU A 29 -4.25 2.35 -2.12
N LEU A 30 -3.14 3.09 -1.99
CA LEU A 30 -1.88 2.54 -1.48
C LEU A 30 -2.00 2.03 -0.02
N VAL A 31 -2.74 2.77 0.80
CA VAL A 31 -2.93 2.43 2.21
C VAL A 31 -3.85 1.22 2.37
N ASP A 32 -4.89 1.10 1.54
CA ASP A 32 -5.83 -0.02 1.56
C ASP A 32 -5.11 -1.36 1.39
N ASP A 33 -4.27 -1.50 0.35
CA ASP A 33 -3.48 -2.70 0.10
C ASP A 33 -2.56 -3.05 1.29
N SER A 34 -1.93 -2.01 1.87
CA SER A 34 -1.03 -2.18 3.01
C SER A 34 -1.77 -2.66 4.27
N ILE A 35 -3.00 -2.18 4.48
CA ILE A 35 -3.86 -2.59 5.60
C ILE A 35 -4.24 -4.06 5.43
N VAL A 36 -4.73 -4.46 4.25
CA VAL A 36 -5.15 -5.85 3.97
C VAL A 36 -4.00 -6.85 4.20
N VAL A 37 -2.76 -6.49 3.81
CA VAL A 37 -1.58 -7.33 4.06
C VAL A 37 -1.32 -7.52 5.56
N VAL A 38 -1.38 -6.44 6.34
CA VAL A 38 -1.14 -6.49 7.79
C VAL A 38 -2.22 -7.29 8.50
N GLU A 39 -3.49 -7.08 8.17
CA GLU A 39 -4.61 -7.83 8.75
C GLU A 39 -4.50 -9.33 8.47
N ASN A 40 -4.02 -9.70 7.28
CA ASN A 40 -3.79 -11.10 6.93
C ASN A 40 -2.63 -11.71 7.73
N ILE A 41 -1.52 -10.97 7.93
CA ILE A 41 -0.42 -11.41 8.81
C ILE A 41 -0.91 -11.60 10.23
N GLU A 42 -1.69 -10.63 10.76
CA GLU A 42 -2.26 -10.74 12.10
C GLU A 42 -3.21 -11.93 12.24
N ARG A 43 -3.98 -12.26 11.20
CA ARG A 43 -4.84 -13.46 11.21
C ARG A 43 -4.03 -14.72 11.48
N TRP A 44 -2.95 -14.93 10.74
CA TRP A 44 -2.07 -16.09 10.92
C TRP A 44 -1.34 -16.08 12.27
N LEU A 45 -0.97 -14.90 12.79
CA LEU A 45 -0.41 -14.78 14.14
C LEU A 45 -1.41 -15.20 15.22
N ARG A 46 -2.69 -14.81 15.09
CA ARG A 46 -3.76 -15.19 16.02
C ARG A 46 -4.08 -16.70 15.97
N GLU A 47 -3.83 -17.34 14.84
CA GLU A 47 -3.93 -18.80 14.67
C GLU A 47 -2.76 -19.57 15.29
N GLY A 48 -1.76 -18.87 15.86
CA GLY A 48 -0.66 -19.47 16.62
C GLY A 48 0.63 -19.69 15.83
N HIS A 49 0.73 -19.17 14.60
CA HIS A 49 1.95 -19.27 13.81
C HIS A 49 3.06 -18.37 14.34
N SER A 50 4.31 -18.82 14.16
CA SER A 50 5.48 -17.97 14.44
C SER A 50 5.51 -16.75 13.52
N ARG A 51 6.16 -15.65 13.93
CA ARG A 51 6.21 -14.41 13.13
C ARG A 51 6.68 -14.64 11.69
N MET A 52 7.72 -15.45 11.50
CA MET A 52 8.25 -15.77 10.18
C MET A 52 7.25 -16.57 9.34
N GLU A 53 6.62 -17.58 9.94
CA GLU A 53 5.66 -18.44 9.24
C GLU A 53 4.38 -17.69 8.87
N ALA A 54 3.88 -16.84 9.77
CA ALA A 54 2.70 -16.01 9.53
C ALA A 54 2.95 -15.04 8.36
N THR A 55 4.12 -14.39 8.31
CA THR A 55 4.47 -13.51 7.19
C THR A 55 4.58 -14.27 5.87
N LEU A 56 5.23 -15.44 5.86
CA LEU A 56 5.35 -16.29 4.65
C LEU A 56 3.99 -16.76 4.12
N LYS A 57 3.11 -17.26 5.00
CA LYS A 57 1.76 -17.69 4.62
C LYS A 57 0.91 -16.52 4.15
N ALA A 58 1.01 -15.38 4.84
CA ALA A 58 0.25 -14.20 4.47
C ALA A 58 0.65 -13.64 3.09
N THR A 59 1.95 -13.57 2.80
CA THR A 59 2.44 -13.09 1.50
C THR A 59 2.18 -14.08 0.38
N GLN A 60 2.18 -15.39 0.63
CA GLN A 60 1.80 -16.39 -0.38
C GLN A 60 0.32 -16.29 -0.79
N GLN A 61 -0.58 -15.91 0.13
CA GLN A 61 -1.99 -15.75 -0.20
C GLN A 61 -2.30 -14.46 -0.95
N ILE A 62 -1.63 -13.36 -0.60
CA ILE A 62 -1.92 -12.03 -1.17
C ILE A 62 -1.02 -11.71 -2.36
N GLY A 63 0.15 -12.34 -2.49
CA GLY A 63 1.11 -12.06 -3.56
C GLY A 63 0.62 -12.34 -4.98
N MET A 64 -0.51 -13.04 -5.14
CA MET A 64 -1.20 -13.22 -6.44
C MET A 64 -2.41 -12.28 -6.62
N ALA A 65 -2.84 -11.58 -5.57
CA ALA A 65 -4.02 -10.72 -5.54
C ALA A 65 -3.68 -9.23 -5.65
N VAL A 66 -2.43 -8.84 -5.33
CA VAL A 66 -1.84 -7.51 -5.51
C VAL A 66 -1.07 -7.44 -6.82
#